data_AF-A0A2G1WIH6-F1
#
_entry.id   AF-A0A2G1WIH6-F1
#
_cell.length_a   1.000
_cell.length_b   1.000
_cell.length_c   1.000
_cell.angle_alpha   90.00
_cell.angle_beta   90.00
_cell.angle_gamma   90.00
#
_symmetry.space_group_name_H-M   'P 1'
#
loop_
_entity.id
_entity.type
_entity.pdbx_description
1 polymer ?
#
loop_
_entity_poly.entity_id
_entity_poly.type
_entity_poly.pdbx_seq_one_letter_code
_entity_poly.pdbx_strand_id
1 'polypeptide(L)' 'MDLDQFTSENAPTDSAEPFQRENSYTLDVDVDGTVMAKAGSMIAYTGDISFTGKASAEGGLKGFLKEATTGEGT' A
#
# COMPACT_ATOMS: atom_id res chain seq x y z
N MET A 1 -2.03 28.84 10.97
CA MET A 1 -1.25 27.62 10.65
C MET A 1 0.11 28.11 10.20
N ASP A 2 1.16 27.69 10.88
CA ASP A 2 2.53 28.06 10.54
C ASP A 2 3.02 27.12 9.43
N LEU A 3 3.38 27.67 8.27
CA LEU A 3 3.70 26.87 7.08
C LEU A 3 5.02 26.13 7.26
N ASP A 4 6.00 26.80 7.86
CA ASP A 4 7.33 26.23 8.10
C ASP A 4 7.24 25.04 9.06
N GLN A 5 6.45 25.18 10.13
CA GLN A 5 6.16 24.07 11.04
C GLN A 5 5.47 22.91 10.31
N PHE A 6 4.44 23.17 9.51
CA PHE A 6 3.72 22.13 8.78
C PHE A 6 4.65 21.36 7.83
N THR A 7 5.48 22.07 7.07
CA THR A 7 6.46 21.45 6.18
C THR A 7 7.49 20.64 6.96
N SER A 8 8.02 21.17 8.07
CA SER A 8 8.99 20.44 8.90
C SER A 8 8.43 19.15 9.51
N GLU A 9 7.12 19.09 9.78
CA GLU A 9 6.47 17.92 10.39
C GLU A 9 6.00 16.86 9.38
N ASN A 10 5.89 17.21 8.09
CA ASN A 10 5.28 16.34 7.08
C ASN A 10 6.14 16.13 5.82
N ALA A 11 7.31 16.77 5.73
CA ALA A 11 8.24 16.50 4.64
C ALA A 11 8.77 15.06 4.74
N PRO A 12 8.93 14.36 3.61
CA PRO A 12 9.57 13.05 3.59
C PRO A 12 10.99 13.11 4.13
N THR A 13 11.39 12.08 4.86
CA THR A 13 12.75 11.87 5.34
C THR A 13 13.41 10.78 4.50
N ASP A 14 14.61 11.04 4.00
CA ASP A 14 15.41 10.01 3.34
C ASP A 14 15.92 9.00 4.39
N SER A 15 15.53 7.73 4.24
CA SER A 15 16.07 6.62 5.02
C SER A 15 16.13 5.36 4.18
N ALA A 16 17.00 4.44 4.58
CA ALA A 16 17.11 3.10 3.99
C ALA A 16 16.48 2.03 4.90
N GLU A 17 15.71 2.42 5.92
CA GLU A 17 15.03 1.48 6.79
C GLU A 17 13.77 0.92 6.11
N PRO A 18 13.48 -0.39 6.23
CA PRO A 18 12.33 -1.02 5.55
C PRO A 18 10.97 -0.50 6.02
N PHE A 19 10.91 0.07 7.23
CA PHE A 19 9.70 0.69 7.78
C PHE A 19 10.09 1.92 8.56
N GLN A 20 9.57 3.08 8.17
CA GLN A 20 9.84 4.34 8.86
C GLN A 20 8.55 5.12 9.10
N ARG A 21 8.37 5.58 10.35
CA ARG A 21 7.27 6.47 10.68
C ARG A 21 7.65 7.90 10.32
N GLU A 22 7.10 8.39 9.22
CA GLU A 22 7.32 9.76 8.72
C GLU A 22 6.64 10.82 9.59
N ASN A 23 5.40 10.56 10.03
CA ASN A 23 4.68 11.44 10.95
C ASN A 23 3.61 10.66 11.74
N SER A 24 2.64 11.34 12.35
CA SER A 24 1.54 10.67 13.08
C SER A 24 0.54 9.93 12.20
N TYR A 25 0.57 10.12 10.88
CA TYR A 25 -0.43 9.63 9.93
C TYR A 25 0.13 8.69 8.87
N THR A 26 1.44 8.70 8.65
CA THR A 26 2.07 8.00 7.53
C THR A 26 3.23 7.12 7.99
N LEU A 27 3.41 6.02 7.26
CA LEU A 27 4.50 5.06 7.40
C LEU A 27 5.07 4.87 6.00
N ASP A 28 6.35 5.20 5.83
CA ASP A 28 7.10 4.85 4.64
C ASP A 28 7.59 3.41 4.73
N VAL A 29 7.61 2.73 3.59
CA VAL A 29 7.93 1.31 3.50
C VAL A 29 8.79 1.07 2.26
N ASP A 30 10.05 0.70 2.46
CA ASP A 30 10.89 0.20 1.39
C ASP A 30 10.52 -1.26 1.09
N VAL A 31 9.84 -1.48 -0.04
CA VAL A 31 9.27 -2.78 -0.41
C VAL A 31 10.31 -3.62 -1.16
N ASP A 32 11.02 -4.46 -0.41
CA ASP A 32 11.80 -5.57 -0.97
C ASP A 32 10.96 -6.86 -0.98
N GLY A 33 10.39 -7.18 -2.14
CA GLY A 33 9.50 -8.33 -2.32
C GLY A 33 8.05 -8.02 -1.95
N THR A 34 7.56 -8.57 -0.83
CA THR A 34 6.14 -8.51 -0.46
C THR A 34 5.96 -8.05 0.99
N VAL A 35 5.09 -7.05 1.20
CA VAL A 35 4.68 -6.56 2.52
C VAL A 35 3.17 -6.70 2.71
N MET A 36 2.75 -7.06 3.92
CA MET A 36 1.34 -7.02 4.31
C MET A 36 0.96 -5.63 4.80
N ALA A 37 -0.07 -5.04 4.21
CA ALA A 37 -0.67 -3.79 4.66
C ALA A 37 -2.16 -3.96 4.92
N LYS A 38 -2.72 -3.07 5.76
CA LYS A 38 -4.17 -3.04 5.99
C LYS A 38 -4.87 -2.57 4.71
N ALA A 39 -5.95 -3.27 4.30
CA ALA A 39 -6.72 -2.84 3.15
C ALA A 39 -7.20 -1.39 3.32
N GLY A 40 -6.91 -0.55 2.31
CA GLY A 40 -7.22 0.88 2.32
C GLY A 40 -6.27 1.77 3.13
N SER A 41 -5.17 1.24 3.71
CA SER A 41 -4.18 2.08 4.39
C SER A 41 -3.12 2.67 3.45
N MET A 42 -2.98 2.14 2.24
CA MET A 42 -2.04 2.70 1.28
C MET A 42 -2.61 3.99 0.66
N ILE A 43 -1.79 5.04 0.68
CA ILE A 43 -2.16 6.38 0.20
C ILE A 43 -1.35 6.85 -1.01
N ALA A 44 -0.13 6.34 -1.19
CA ALA A 44 0.78 6.64 -2.31
C ALA A 44 1.84 5.54 -2.44
N TYR A 45 2.45 5.42 -3.61
CA TYR A 45 3.61 4.57 -3.87
C TYR A 45 4.42 5.12 -5.05
N THR A 46 5.68 4.71 -5.14
CA THR A 46 6.57 4.95 -6.27
C THR A 46 7.16 3.63 -6.77
N GLY A 47 7.54 3.57 -8.04
CA GLY A 47 8.12 2.37 -8.63
C GLY A 47 7.08 1.34 -9.10
N ASP A 48 7.54 0.10 -9.26
CA ASP A 48 6.74 -1.01 -9.74
C ASP A 48 6.18 -1.80 -8.55
N ILE A 49 4.93 -1.49 -8.16
CA ILE A 49 4.24 -2.14 -7.04
C ILE A 49 2.95 -2.77 -7.57
N SER A 50 2.72 -4.03 -7.22
CA SER A 50 1.46 -4.72 -7.48
C SER A 50 0.73 -5.03 -6.18
N PHE A 51 -0.60 -5.01 -6.24
CA PHE A 51 -1.46 -5.22 -5.08
C PHE A 51 -2.19 -6.55 -5.19
N THR A 52 -2.06 -7.37 -4.16
CA THR A 52 -2.90 -8.55 -3.96
C THR A 52 -3.63 -8.40 -2.63
N GLY A 53 -4.92 -8.74 -2.61
CA GLY A 53 -5.74 -8.51 -1.43
C GLY A 53 -6.84 -9.53 -1.31
N LYS A 54 -7.06 -10.06 -0.10
CA LYS A 54 -8.31 -10.75 0.24
C LYS A 54 -9.39 -9.68 0.41
N ALA A 55 -10.13 -9.39 -0.66
CA ALA A 55 -11.23 -8.45 -0.67
C ALA A 55 -12.16 -8.68 0.54
N SER A 56 -12.17 -7.75 1.49
CA SER A 56 -13.10 -7.77 2.60
C SER A 56 -14.36 -6.99 2.19
N ALA A 57 -15.49 -7.71 2.25
CA ALA A 57 -16.86 -7.25 2.49
C ALA A 57 -17.83 -6.89 1.35
N GLU A 58 -17.44 -6.40 0.15
CA GLU A 58 -18.46 -6.05 -0.89
C GLU A 58 -18.28 -6.72 -2.28
N GLY A 59 -17.21 -7.49 -2.50
CA GLY A 59 -16.92 -8.20 -3.77
C GLY A 59 -16.54 -9.68 -3.68
N GLY A 60 -16.28 -10.18 -2.46
CA GLY A 60 -16.34 -11.60 -2.05
C GLY A 60 -15.61 -12.68 -2.89
N LEU A 61 -15.99 -13.94 -2.63
CA LEU A 61 -15.56 -15.18 -3.28
C LEU A 61 -15.61 -15.13 -4.83
N LYS A 62 -16.40 -14.22 -5.41
CA LYS A 62 -16.60 -14.03 -6.85
C LYS A 62 -15.42 -13.35 -7.56
N GLY A 63 -14.62 -12.54 -6.86
CA GLY A 63 -13.44 -11.86 -7.43
C GLY A 63 -12.26 -12.81 -7.66
N PHE A 64 -12.01 -13.73 -6.73
CA PHE A 64 -10.98 -14.77 -6.86
C PHE A 64 -11.39 -15.87 -7.85
N LEU A 65 -12.68 -16.20 -7.98
CA LEU A 65 -13.16 -17.25 -8.88
C LEU A 65 -13.12 -16.89 -10.38
N LYS A 66 -12.96 -15.61 -10.75
CA LYS A 66 -12.74 -15.24 -12.16
C LYS A 66 -11.42 -15.81 -12.69
N GLU A 67 -10.41 -15.96 -11.83
CA GLU A 67 -9.14 -16.60 -12.20
C GLU A 67 -9.27 -18.14 -12.32
N ALA A 68 -10.26 -18.74 -11.63
CA ALA A 68 -10.46 -20.20 -11.64
C ALA A 68 -11.52 -20.71 -12.64
N THR A 69 -12.31 -19.85 -13.29
CA THR A 69 -13.52 -20.27 -14.05
C THR A 69 -13.59 -19.83 -15.51
N THR A 70 -12.66 -19.04 -16.06
CA THR A 70 -12.56 -18.91 -17.53
C THR A 70 -11.72 -20.08 -18.05
N GLY A 71 -12.35 -21.25 -18.11
CA GLY A 71 -11.81 -22.47 -18.70
C GLY A 71 -11.61 -22.37 -20.22
N GLU A 72 -10.73 -21.47 -20.65
CA GLU A 72 -10.00 -21.57 -21.91
C GLU A 72 -8.57 -21.96 -21.51
N GLY A 73 -8.16 -23.22 -21.45
CA GLY A 73 -8.63 -24.34 -22.26
C GLY A 73 -7.90 -24.42 -23.60
N THR A 74 -6.67 -23.90 -23.70
CA THR A 74 -5.51 -24.41 -24.48
C THR A 74 -4.22 -23.87 -23.91
#